data_AF-A0A838MVW3-F1
#
_entry.id   AF-A0A838MVW3-F1
#
_cell.length_a   1.000
_cell.length_b   1.000
_cell.length_c   1.000
_cell.angle_alpha   90.00
_cell.angle_beta   90.00
_cell.angle_gamma   90.00
#
_symmetry.space_group_name_H-M   'P 1'
#
loop_
_entity.id
_entity.type
_entity.pdbx_description
1 polymer ?
#
loop_
_entity_poly.entity_id
_entity_poly.type
_entity_poly.pdbx_seq_one_letter_code
_entity_poly.pdbx_strand_id
1 'polypeptide(L)'
;MPESRQTKMLRWKFNLFPAYVGTGARVTYIADDFSEIQIKLPLTWRTRNYVGTIFGGSMYAAIDPMYMVMLIQMLGRDYVVWDKAATINFKRPGRTTLYAKFAVVAAEVAQIKTELMHNKSIEKIYQVELVDDAGKVHAKVEKTIYIARKARNQSVRLEMPVRNVHERLLHIPLAAGELIDKLAARDDVLWPRERWPAMRFDRPLGVGARGGHGPIRYFVEAYEPGRQIRFRFTAPRGFDGTHGFDLEEVSSGVVRLRHVLEMRVAGVARLSWPLVFRWLHDALIEDALDRAENFGQPSPIKQREWSWWVCLLRRVLSYLKSARKSGARRSASPRSGV
;
A
#
# COMPACT_ATOMS: atom_id res chain seq x y z
N MET A 1 -10.03 -4.14 -35.56
CA MET A 1 -9.78 -5.48 -34.99
C MET A 1 -10.80 -5.72 -33.87
N PRO A 2 -11.12 -6.94 -33.45
CA PRO A 2 -12.03 -7.16 -32.32
C PRO A 2 -11.34 -6.85 -30.97
N GLU A 3 -12.11 -6.55 -29.92
CA GLU A 3 -11.55 -6.45 -28.56
C GLU A 3 -11.18 -7.84 -28.02
N SER A 4 -10.00 -7.97 -27.41
CA SER A 4 -9.58 -9.18 -26.68
C SER A 4 -10.19 -9.22 -25.26
N ARG A 5 -10.08 -10.36 -24.55
CA ARG A 5 -10.49 -10.45 -23.14
C ARG A 5 -9.73 -9.47 -22.24
N GLN A 6 -8.44 -9.27 -22.53
CA GLN A 6 -7.58 -8.35 -21.79
C GLN A 6 -8.04 -6.89 -21.98
N THR A 7 -8.34 -6.49 -23.21
CA THR A 7 -8.74 -5.11 -23.51
C THR A 7 -10.14 -4.80 -23.02
N LYS A 8 -11.07 -5.76 -23.06
CA LYS A 8 -12.39 -5.67 -22.40
C LYS A 8 -12.26 -5.45 -20.89
N MET A 9 -11.39 -6.21 -20.22
CA MET A 9 -11.13 -6.04 -18.79
C MET A 9 -10.50 -4.67 -18.49
N LEU A 10 -9.56 -4.21 -19.32
CA LEU A 10 -8.95 -2.90 -19.15
C LEU A 10 -9.95 -1.77 -19.36
N ARG A 11 -10.81 -1.86 -20.38
CA ARG A 11 -11.91 -0.91 -20.63
C ARG A 11 -12.85 -0.84 -19.42
N TRP A 12 -13.22 -1.97 -18.83
CA TRP A 12 -14.04 -2.00 -17.63
C TRP A 12 -13.34 -1.32 -16.43
N LYS A 13 -12.05 -1.60 -16.23
CA LYS A 13 -11.24 -0.95 -15.19
C LYS A 13 -11.15 0.57 -15.39
N PHE A 14 -10.92 1.05 -16.62
CA PHE A 14 -10.91 2.48 -16.93
C PHE A 14 -12.23 3.14 -16.58
N ASN A 15 -13.34 2.53 -16.99
CA ASN A 15 -14.68 3.05 -16.76
C ASN A 15 -15.13 2.98 -15.27
N LEU A 16 -14.31 2.40 -14.38
CA LEU A 16 -14.52 2.41 -12.93
C LEU A 16 -13.42 3.16 -12.16
N PHE A 17 -12.33 3.55 -12.84
CA PHE A 17 -11.22 4.22 -12.19
C PHE A 17 -11.65 5.62 -11.76
N PRO A 18 -11.58 5.99 -10.47
CA PRO A 18 -12.19 7.23 -9.96
C PRO A 18 -11.78 8.49 -10.71
N ALA A 19 -10.50 8.63 -11.09
CA ALA A 19 -10.03 9.80 -11.83
C ALA A 19 -10.65 9.88 -13.23
N TYR A 20 -10.76 8.75 -13.95
CA TYR A 20 -11.34 8.73 -15.28
C TYR A 20 -12.86 8.91 -15.23
N VAL A 21 -13.54 8.29 -14.26
CA VAL A 21 -14.96 8.53 -13.99
C VAL A 21 -15.23 10.01 -13.68
N GLY A 22 -14.32 10.68 -12.98
CA GLY A 22 -14.38 12.11 -12.69
C GLY A 22 -14.40 13.00 -13.93
N THR A 23 -13.86 12.53 -15.07
CA THR A 23 -13.91 13.27 -16.34
C THR A 23 -15.30 13.27 -16.98
N GLY A 24 -16.14 12.29 -16.63
CA GLY A 24 -17.43 12.01 -17.24
C GLY A 24 -17.37 11.29 -18.60
N ALA A 25 -16.18 11.02 -19.13
CA ALA A 25 -15.99 10.22 -20.34
C ALA A 25 -16.14 8.72 -20.08
N ARG A 26 -16.30 7.96 -21.16
CA ARG A 26 -16.26 6.50 -21.16
C ARG A 26 -15.42 5.99 -22.31
N VAL A 27 -14.55 5.02 -22.03
CA VAL A 27 -13.88 4.24 -23.07
C VAL A 27 -14.89 3.26 -23.66
N THR A 28 -15.14 3.36 -24.96
CA THR A 28 -16.12 2.56 -25.69
C THR A 28 -15.51 1.33 -26.34
N TYR A 29 -14.25 1.41 -26.76
CA TYR A 29 -13.54 0.34 -27.47
C TYR A 29 -12.03 0.46 -27.29
N ILE A 30 -11.35 -0.70 -27.19
CA ILE A 30 -9.89 -0.83 -27.20
C ILE A 30 -9.51 -2.02 -28.11
N ALA A 31 -8.78 -1.76 -29.19
CA ALA A 31 -8.26 -2.79 -30.09
C ALA A 31 -7.39 -3.81 -29.32
N ASP A 32 -7.43 -5.08 -29.73
CA ASP A 32 -6.67 -6.17 -29.11
C ASP A 32 -5.15 -5.90 -29.00
N ASP A 33 -4.58 -5.24 -30.01
CA ASP A 33 -3.19 -4.82 -30.10
C ASP A 33 -2.91 -3.42 -29.55
N PHE A 34 -3.93 -2.76 -28.96
CA PHE A 34 -3.89 -1.38 -28.47
C PHE A 34 -3.61 -0.31 -29.53
N SER A 35 -3.67 -0.65 -30.83
CA SER A 35 -3.45 0.30 -31.93
C SER A 35 -4.56 1.35 -32.03
N GLU A 36 -5.73 1.09 -31.44
CA GLU A 36 -6.87 2.00 -31.45
C GLU A 36 -7.60 2.01 -30.10
N ILE A 37 -7.92 3.22 -29.62
CA ILE A 37 -8.85 3.44 -28.50
C ILE A 37 -9.94 4.41 -28.98
N GLN A 38 -11.17 4.15 -28.57
CA GLN A 38 -12.29 5.07 -28.77
C GLN A 38 -12.92 5.44 -27.44
N ILE A 39 -13.32 6.70 -27.33
CA ILE A 39 -14.02 7.23 -26.16
C ILE A 39 -15.27 7.99 -26.58
N LYS A 40 -16.19 8.15 -25.64
CA LYS A 40 -17.29 9.12 -25.74
C LYS A 40 -17.36 9.98 -24.48
N LEU A 41 -17.72 11.25 -24.66
CA LEU A 41 -17.89 12.25 -23.63
C LEU A 41 -19.31 12.85 -23.77
N PRO A 42 -20.30 12.31 -23.04
CA PRO A 42 -21.66 12.83 -23.09
C PRO A 42 -21.78 14.17 -22.35
N LEU A 43 -22.69 15.03 -22.83
CA LEU A 43 -23.14 16.19 -22.05
C LEU A 43 -24.09 15.71 -20.94
N THR A 44 -23.63 15.82 -19.70
CA THR A 44 -24.36 15.44 -18.49
C THR A 44 -24.21 16.55 -17.46
N TRP A 45 -24.95 16.48 -16.35
CA TRP A 45 -24.79 17.46 -15.26
C TRP A 45 -23.37 17.53 -14.70
N ARG A 46 -22.57 16.45 -14.81
CA ARG A 46 -21.17 16.41 -14.34
C ARG A 46 -20.18 17.03 -15.31
N THR A 47 -20.51 17.01 -16.60
CA THR A 47 -19.62 17.48 -17.69
C THR A 47 -20.06 18.83 -18.23
N ARG A 48 -21.13 19.42 -17.70
CA ARG A 48 -21.70 20.70 -18.14
C ARG A 48 -21.03 21.87 -17.41
N ASN A 49 -20.66 22.90 -18.16
CA ASN A 49 -20.14 24.16 -17.63
C ASN A 49 -21.27 25.17 -17.32
N TYR A 50 -20.88 26.34 -16.79
CA TYR A 50 -21.80 27.43 -16.46
C TYR A 50 -22.71 27.87 -17.62
N VAL A 51 -22.18 27.91 -18.85
CA VAL A 51 -22.91 28.33 -20.05
C VAL A 51 -23.66 27.19 -20.74
N GLY A 52 -23.76 26.02 -20.11
CA GLY A 52 -24.57 24.90 -20.55
C GLY A 52 -24.01 24.03 -21.66
N THR A 53 -22.70 24.05 -21.87
CA THR A 53 -22.00 23.17 -22.83
C THR A 53 -20.99 22.28 -22.11
N ILE A 54 -20.38 21.32 -22.80
CA ILE A 54 -19.35 20.47 -22.20
C ILE A 54 -18.20 21.34 -21.69
N PHE A 55 -17.81 21.14 -20.44
CA PHE A 55 -16.72 21.84 -19.79
C PHE A 55 -15.39 21.51 -20.49
N GLY A 56 -14.61 22.55 -20.78
CA GLY A 56 -13.33 22.38 -21.48
C GLY A 56 -12.34 21.49 -20.73
N GLY A 57 -12.35 21.53 -19.40
CA GLY A 57 -11.57 20.61 -18.57
C GLY A 57 -12.02 19.16 -18.71
N SER A 58 -13.32 18.89 -18.87
CA SER A 58 -13.83 17.54 -19.17
C SER A 58 -13.38 17.07 -20.55
N MET A 59 -13.40 17.96 -21.57
CA MET A 59 -12.89 17.64 -22.90
C MET A 59 -11.42 17.21 -22.87
N TYR A 60 -10.57 17.99 -22.18
CA TYR A 60 -9.15 17.68 -22.04
C TYR A 60 -8.91 16.42 -21.20
N ALA A 61 -9.54 16.32 -20.03
CA ALA A 61 -9.31 15.18 -19.14
C ALA A 61 -9.78 13.84 -19.75
N ALA A 62 -10.80 13.87 -20.62
CA ALA A 62 -11.27 12.69 -21.33
C ALA A 62 -10.22 12.07 -22.25
N ILE A 63 -9.40 12.91 -22.90
CA ILE A 63 -8.41 12.48 -23.90
C ILE A 63 -7.03 12.24 -23.30
N ASP A 64 -6.71 12.92 -22.20
CA ASP A 64 -5.37 12.98 -21.59
C ASP A 64 -4.67 11.61 -21.43
N PRO A 65 -5.29 10.56 -20.84
CA PRO A 65 -4.56 9.33 -20.55
C PRO A 65 -4.36 8.40 -21.76
N MET A 66 -5.01 8.66 -22.90
CA MET A 66 -5.20 7.63 -23.92
C MET A 66 -3.91 7.25 -24.65
N TYR A 67 -3.15 8.23 -25.16
CA TYR A 67 -1.88 7.96 -25.86
C TYR A 67 -0.84 7.33 -24.94
N MET A 68 -0.75 7.78 -23.69
CA MET A 68 0.12 7.16 -22.69
C MET A 68 -0.20 5.67 -22.51
N VAL A 69 -1.49 5.33 -22.34
CA VAL A 69 -1.93 3.94 -22.14
C VAL A 69 -1.62 3.08 -23.35
N MET A 70 -1.90 3.56 -24.57
CA MET A 70 -1.59 2.84 -25.81
C MET A 70 -0.09 2.52 -25.87
N LEU A 71 0.76 3.54 -25.70
CA LEU A 71 2.21 3.37 -25.79
C LEU A 71 2.79 2.49 -24.68
N ILE A 72 2.28 2.58 -23.44
CA ILE A 72 2.70 1.69 -22.34
C ILE A 72 2.43 0.23 -22.69
N GLN A 73 1.27 -0.07 -23.28
CA GLN A 73 0.91 -1.45 -23.65
C GLN A 73 1.70 -1.93 -24.87
N MET A 74 1.87 -1.09 -25.89
CA MET A 74 2.55 -1.46 -27.14
C MET A 74 4.08 -1.52 -27.02
N LEU A 75 4.71 -0.64 -26.22
CA LEU A 75 6.17 -0.66 -26.00
C LEU A 75 6.60 -1.74 -25.03
N GLY A 76 5.79 -2.00 -24.00
CA GLY A 76 6.06 -3.00 -22.97
C GLY A 76 6.73 -2.43 -21.71
N ARG A 77 7.08 -3.31 -20.78
CA ARG A 77 7.46 -2.95 -19.40
C ARG A 77 8.78 -2.21 -19.27
N ASP A 78 9.66 -2.31 -20.25
CA ASP A 78 11.01 -1.75 -20.24
C ASP A 78 11.04 -0.25 -20.56
N TYR A 79 9.89 0.36 -20.82
CA TYR A 79 9.76 1.77 -21.18
C TYR A 79 9.00 2.56 -20.13
N VAL A 80 9.35 3.84 -20.02
CA VAL A 80 8.63 4.88 -19.30
C VAL A 80 7.97 5.77 -20.33
N VAL A 81 6.70 6.09 -20.13
CA VAL A 81 5.92 6.98 -20.99
C VAL A 81 5.26 8.02 -20.08
N TRP A 82 5.37 9.29 -20.43
CA TRP A 82 4.77 10.40 -19.69
C TRP A 82 4.24 11.45 -20.66
N ASP A 83 3.11 12.05 -20.32
CA ASP A 83 2.74 13.32 -20.89
C ASP A 83 3.68 14.42 -20.43
N LYS A 84 4.20 15.18 -21.39
CA LYS A 84 5.13 16.28 -21.14
C LYS A 84 4.45 17.63 -21.32
N ALA A 85 3.65 17.78 -22.37
CA ALA A 85 2.94 19.01 -22.68
C ALA A 85 1.67 18.70 -23.48
N ALA A 86 0.73 19.64 -23.47
CA ALA A 86 -0.45 19.55 -24.31
C ALA A 86 -0.95 20.94 -24.71
N THR A 87 -1.59 21.02 -25.87
CA THR A 87 -2.28 22.23 -26.33
C THR A 87 -3.65 21.85 -26.85
N ILE A 88 -4.69 22.46 -26.28
CA ILE A 88 -6.08 22.27 -26.71
C ILE A 88 -6.62 23.54 -27.38
N ASN A 89 -7.14 23.35 -28.59
CA ASN A 89 -7.82 24.38 -29.36
C ASN A 89 -9.32 24.12 -29.34
N PHE A 90 -10.07 24.90 -28.55
CA PHE A 90 -11.53 24.85 -28.56
C PHE A 90 -12.08 25.54 -29.80
N LYS A 91 -12.75 24.77 -30.68
CA LYS A 91 -13.30 25.28 -31.94
C LYS A 91 -14.78 25.60 -31.82
N ARG A 92 -15.56 24.77 -31.12
CA ARG A 92 -17.02 24.91 -31.03
C ARG A 92 -17.56 24.44 -29.67
N PRO A 93 -18.66 25.04 -29.17
CA PRO A 93 -19.27 24.60 -27.92
C PRO A 93 -19.84 23.17 -28.03
N GLY A 94 -19.46 22.26 -27.13
CA GLY A 94 -19.97 20.88 -27.11
C GLY A 94 -21.39 20.81 -26.53
N ARG A 95 -22.41 20.75 -27.38
CA ARG A 95 -23.83 20.69 -26.97
C ARG A 95 -24.43 19.29 -27.01
N THR A 96 -23.70 18.34 -27.57
CA THR A 96 -24.07 16.94 -27.73
C THR A 96 -22.92 16.06 -27.24
N THR A 97 -23.11 14.73 -27.28
CA THR A 97 -22.02 13.80 -27.00
C THR A 97 -20.88 14.01 -27.99
N LEU A 98 -19.65 14.07 -27.48
CA LEU A 98 -18.45 14.12 -28.29
C LEU A 98 -17.73 12.77 -28.28
N TYR A 99 -17.01 12.48 -29.34
CA TYR A 99 -16.26 11.24 -29.53
C TYR A 99 -14.82 11.58 -29.91
N ALA A 100 -13.89 10.74 -29.49
CA ALA A 100 -12.51 10.80 -29.95
C ALA A 100 -12.00 9.40 -30.26
N LYS A 101 -11.21 9.31 -31.31
CA LYS A 101 -10.52 8.09 -31.76
C LYS A 101 -9.02 8.37 -31.72
N PHE A 102 -8.30 7.47 -31.05
CA PHE A 102 -6.86 7.50 -30.91
C PHE A 102 -6.29 6.35 -31.73
N ALA A 103 -5.21 6.60 -32.46
CA ALA A 103 -4.54 5.59 -33.25
C ALA A 103 -3.03 5.71 -33.10
N VAL A 104 -2.36 4.57 -32.90
CA VAL A 104 -0.90 4.45 -32.93
C VAL A 104 -0.58 3.22 -33.77
N VAL A 105 0.20 3.39 -34.83
CA VAL A 105 0.50 2.31 -35.76
C VAL A 105 1.70 1.49 -35.28
N ALA A 106 1.69 0.17 -35.53
CA ALA A 106 2.76 -0.73 -35.10
C ALA A 106 4.15 -0.32 -35.66
N ALA A 107 4.19 0.23 -36.88
CA ALA A 107 5.42 0.74 -37.48
C ALA A 107 6.05 1.89 -36.66
N GLU A 108 5.23 2.77 -36.09
CA GLU A 108 5.69 3.88 -35.25
C GLU A 108 6.28 3.35 -33.94
N VAL A 109 5.66 2.34 -33.34
CA VAL A 109 6.20 1.69 -32.12
C VAL A 109 7.56 1.06 -32.39
N ALA A 110 7.75 0.44 -33.56
CA ALA A 110 9.05 -0.09 -33.97
C ALA A 110 10.10 1.01 -34.15
N GLN A 111 9.71 2.15 -34.74
CA GLN A 111 10.57 3.32 -34.88
C GLN A 111 10.97 3.91 -33.52
N ILE A 112 10.01 4.08 -32.60
CA ILE A 112 10.26 4.54 -31.21
C ILE A 112 11.31 3.65 -30.53
N LYS A 113 11.16 2.32 -30.64
CA LYS A 113 12.11 1.37 -30.06
C LYS A 113 13.51 1.54 -30.67
N THR A 114 13.59 1.77 -31.97
CA THR A 114 14.84 1.98 -32.71
C THR A 114 15.53 3.28 -32.30
N GLU A 115 14.80 4.39 -32.25
CA GLU A 115 15.33 5.68 -31.82
C GLU A 115 15.88 5.64 -30.38
N LEU A 116 15.20 4.91 -29.49
CA LEU A 116 15.61 4.73 -28.09
C LEU A 116 16.78 3.75 -27.89
N MET A 117 17.31 3.14 -28.97
CA MET A 117 18.60 2.46 -28.91
C MET A 117 19.76 3.46 -28.88
N HIS A 118 19.58 4.62 -29.51
CA HIS A 118 20.61 5.64 -29.68
C HIS A 118 20.38 6.86 -28.78
N ASN A 119 19.14 7.12 -28.39
CA ASN A 119 18.75 8.25 -27.56
C ASN A 119 18.32 7.81 -26.16
N LYS A 120 18.66 8.60 -25.13
CA LYS A 120 18.21 8.36 -23.75
C LYS A 120 16.69 8.49 -23.60
N SER A 121 16.11 9.42 -24.34
CA SER A 121 14.68 9.68 -24.41
C SER A 121 14.33 10.30 -25.75
N ILE A 122 13.05 10.24 -26.11
CA ILE A 122 12.48 10.91 -27.27
C ILE A 122 11.15 11.56 -26.89
N GLU A 123 10.66 12.44 -27.75
CA GLU A 123 9.34 13.04 -27.65
C GLU A 123 8.55 12.78 -28.93
N LYS A 124 7.30 12.35 -28.78
CA LYS A 124 6.36 12.15 -29.90
C LYS A 124 5.16 13.05 -29.71
N ILE A 125 4.72 13.67 -30.80
CA ILE A 125 3.59 14.58 -30.82
C ILE A 125 2.42 13.85 -31.46
N TYR A 126 1.31 13.77 -30.75
CA TYR A 126 0.07 13.19 -31.26
C TYR A 126 -1.04 14.22 -31.29
N GLN A 127 -1.92 14.09 -32.27
CA GLN A 127 -3.11 14.92 -32.38
C GLN A 127 -4.38 14.08 -32.22
N VAL A 128 -5.39 14.65 -31.59
CA VAL A 128 -6.71 14.03 -31.47
C VAL A 128 -7.80 15.08 -31.55
N GLU A 129 -8.91 14.71 -32.18
CA GLU A 129 -10.06 15.57 -32.33
C GLU A 129 -11.23 15.02 -31.52
N LEU A 130 -11.98 15.93 -30.89
CA LEU A 130 -13.29 15.64 -30.31
C LEU A 130 -14.35 16.08 -31.32
N VAL A 131 -15.14 15.13 -31.81
CA VAL A 131 -16.16 15.32 -32.85
C VAL A 131 -17.56 14.98 -32.34
N ASP A 132 -18.60 15.60 -32.88
CA ASP A 132 -19.99 15.19 -32.63
C ASP A 132 -20.41 14.02 -33.54
N ASP A 133 -21.66 13.56 -33.42
CA ASP A 133 -22.23 12.49 -34.27
C ASP A 133 -22.26 12.86 -35.76
N ALA A 134 -22.19 14.14 -36.11
CA ALA A 134 -22.12 14.62 -37.50
C ALA A 134 -20.66 14.75 -38.01
N GLY A 135 -19.67 14.35 -37.21
CA GLY A 135 -18.25 14.45 -37.53
C GLY A 135 -17.68 15.87 -37.41
N LYS A 136 -18.42 16.81 -36.82
CA LYS A 136 -17.97 18.20 -36.69
C LYS A 136 -17.00 18.33 -35.52
N VAL A 137 -15.85 18.95 -35.77
CA VAL A 137 -14.81 19.14 -34.75
C VAL A 137 -15.20 20.21 -33.73
N HIS A 138 -15.17 19.86 -32.45
CA HIS A 138 -15.41 20.74 -31.31
C HIS A 138 -14.12 21.17 -30.61
N ALA A 139 -13.13 20.28 -30.52
CA ALA A 139 -11.81 20.60 -30.01
C ALA A 139 -10.74 19.79 -30.74
N LYS A 140 -9.55 20.37 -30.90
CA LYS A 140 -8.34 19.67 -31.35
C LYS A 140 -7.32 19.71 -30.24
N VAL A 141 -6.71 18.59 -29.91
CA VAL A 141 -5.68 18.50 -28.87
C VAL A 141 -4.41 17.96 -29.48
N GLU A 142 -3.31 18.64 -29.19
CA GLU A 142 -1.96 18.17 -29.43
C GLU A 142 -1.35 17.72 -28.10
N LYS A 143 -0.69 16.55 -28.09
CA LYS A 143 -0.10 15.91 -26.93
C LYS A 143 1.36 15.59 -27.20
N THR A 144 2.26 16.14 -26.40
CA THR A 144 3.68 15.81 -26.42
C THR A 144 3.95 14.74 -25.40
N ILE A 145 4.28 13.54 -25.87
CA ILE A 145 4.55 12.36 -25.06
C ILE A 145 6.07 12.15 -24.98
N TYR A 146 6.59 12.21 -23.76
CA TYR A 146 7.95 11.80 -23.44
C TYR A 146 8.04 10.28 -23.31
N ILE A 147 9.06 9.68 -23.93
CA ILE A 147 9.30 8.25 -23.92
C ILE A 147 10.78 7.98 -23.63
N ALA A 148 11.08 7.06 -22.71
CA ALA A 148 12.44 6.66 -22.38
C ALA A 148 12.52 5.18 -21.99
N ARG A 149 13.71 4.59 -22.02
CA ARG A 149 13.95 3.25 -21.45
C ARG A 149 14.06 3.35 -19.93
N LYS A 150 13.45 2.40 -19.20
CA LYS A 150 13.63 2.29 -17.75
C LYS A 150 15.08 1.93 -17.43
N ALA A 151 15.69 2.67 -16.51
CA ALA A 151 16.90 2.20 -15.86
C ALA A 151 16.55 0.93 -15.06
N ARG A 152 17.37 -0.13 -15.18
CA ARG A 152 17.10 -1.46 -14.57
C ARG A 152 16.85 -1.43 -13.05
N ASN A 153 17.19 -0.34 -12.35
CA ASN A 153 17.01 -0.18 -10.90
C ASN A 153 15.76 0.60 -10.46
N GLN A 154 14.88 1.04 -11.37
CA GLN A 154 13.67 1.78 -11.01
C GLN A 154 12.42 0.88 -10.93
N SER A 155 12.48 -0.20 -10.14
CA SER A 155 11.24 -0.69 -9.54
C SER A 155 10.89 0.25 -8.40
N VAL A 156 9.88 1.11 -8.58
CA VAL A 156 9.29 1.86 -7.46
C VAL A 156 8.69 0.82 -6.52
N ARG A 157 9.47 0.35 -5.53
CA ARG A 157 8.90 -0.34 -4.38
C ARG A 157 8.12 0.73 -3.64
N LEU A 158 6.80 0.70 -3.79
CA LEU A 158 5.88 1.48 -2.97
C LEU A 158 6.05 0.96 -1.53
N GLU A 159 6.99 1.57 -0.80
CA GLU A 159 7.25 1.33 0.61
C GLU A 159 6.62 2.46 1.41
N MET A 160 5.94 2.12 2.49
CA MET A 160 5.39 3.09 3.43
C MET A 160 6.25 3.06 4.71
N PRO A 161 6.90 4.17 5.09
CA PRO A 161 7.58 4.25 6.38
C PRO A 161 6.55 4.26 7.51
N VAL A 162 6.88 3.57 8.59
CA VAL A 162 6.07 3.45 9.80
C VAL A 162 6.96 3.75 11.00
N ARG A 163 6.51 4.69 11.83
CA ARG A 163 7.06 4.97 13.16
C ARG A 163 5.91 4.97 14.16
N ASN A 164 5.97 4.10 15.16
CA ASN A 164 4.97 3.94 16.20
C ASN A 164 5.69 3.85 17.54
N VAL A 165 5.39 4.79 18.43
CA VAL A 165 6.11 5.00 19.70
C VAL A 165 5.08 5.06 20.82
N HIS A 166 5.35 4.33 21.89
CA HIS A 166 4.56 4.33 23.11
C HIS A 166 5.51 4.53 24.29
N GLU A 167 5.16 5.40 25.24
CA GLU A 167 6.02 5.71 26.38
C GLU A 167 5.22 5.98 27.65
N ARG A 168 5.83 5.64 28.80
CA ARG A 168 5.34 5.96 30.15
C ARG A 168 6.49 6.37 31.06
N LEU A 169 6.17 7.27 31.99
CA LEU A 169 7.03 7.62 33.12
C LEU A 169 6.64 6.73 34.29
N LEU A 170 7.61 5.98 34.81
CA LEU A 170 7.44 5.05 35.91
C LEU A 170 8.15 5.61 37.15
N HIS A 171 7.43 5.63 38.27
CA HIS A 171 7.94 6.09 39.57
C HIS A 171 8.44 4.88 40.38
N ILE A 172 9.47 4.22 39.86
CA ILE A 172 10.06 3.01 40.46
C ILE A 172 11.58 3.21 40.58
N PRO A 173 12.23 2.70 41.65
CA PRO A 173 13.68 2.78 41.79
C PRO A 173 14.41 2.02 40.66
N LEU A 174 15.73 2.24 40.52
CA LEU A 174 16.64 1.77 39.45
C LEU A 174 16.61 0.26 39.06
N ALA A 175 15.81 -0.58 39.73
CA ALA A 175 15.54 -1.96 39.33
C ALA A 175 14.64 -2.08 38.07
N ALA A 176 14.23 -0.96 37.45
CA ALA A 176 13.45 -0.94 36.22
C ALA A 176 14.10 -1.71 35.05
N GLY A 177 15.42 -1.82 35.04
CA GLY A 177 16.16 -2.60 34.04
C GLY A 177 15.72 -4.06 33.97
N GLU A 178 15.29 -4.65 35.09
CA GLU A 178 14.78 -6.02 35.12
C GLU A 178 13.52 -6.22 34.26
N LEU A 179 12.74 -5.16 34.01
CA LEU A 179 11.56 -5.23 33.14
C LEU A 179 11.94 -5.61 31.70
N ILE A 180 13.09 -5.13 31.23
CA ILE A 180 13.63 -5.46 29.90
C ILE A 180 14.36 -6.82 29.95
N ASP A 181 15.22 -7.02 30.95
CA ASP A 181 16.11 -8.18 31.01
C ASP A 181 15.35 -9.51 31.21
N LYS A 182 14.17 -9.46 31.83
CA LYS A 182 13.31 -10.63 32.05
C LYS A 182 12.29 -10.86 30.94
N LEU A 183 12.34 -10.13 29.82
CA LEU A 183 11.43 -10.37 28.70
C LEU A 183 11.52 -11.83 28.21
N ALA A 184 10.36 -12.46 28.05
CA ALA A 184 10.18 -13.89 27.74
C ALA A 184 10.70 -14.89 28.80
N ALA A 185 11.17 -14.44 29.96
CA ALA A 185 11.51 -15.30 31.09
C ALA A 185 10.25 -15.85 31.79
N ARG A 186 10.43 -16.77 32.74
CA ARG A 186 9.31 -17.34 33.51
C ARG A 186 8.66 -16.30 34.42
N ASP A 187 9.44 -15.39 34.94
CA ASP A 187 9.08 -14.26 35.80
C ASP A 187 8.96 -12.94 35.01
N ASP A 188 8.73 -13.01 33.69
CA ASP A 188 8.44 -11.83 32.86
C ASP A 188 7.18 -11.11 33.37
N VAL A 189 7.41 -9.92 33.94
CA VAL A 189 6.37 -9.03 34.46
C VAL A 189 5.88 -8.04 33.42
N LEU A 190 6.69 -7.73 32.40
CA LEU A 190 6.39 -6.72 31.39
C LEU A 190 5.44 -7.25 30.32
N TRP A 191 5.67 -8.47 29.81
CA TRP A 191 4.86 -9.02 28.73
C TRP A 191 3.50 -9.55 29.22
N PRO A 192 2.37 -9.07 28.70
CA PRO A 192 1.01 -9.44 29.14
C PRO A 192 0.55 -10.81 28.59
N ARG A 193 1.25 -11.90 28.97
CA ARG A 193 1.06 -13.27 28.46
C ARG A 193 -0.33 -13.87 28.70
N GLU A 194 -1.08 -13.37 29.67
CA GLU A 194 -2.44 -13.84 29.97
C GLU A 194 -3.43 -13.37 28.89
N ARG A 195 -3.17 -12.19 28.32
CA ARG A 195 -4.00 -11.56 27.29
C ARG A 195 -3.41 -11.68 25.89
N TRP A 196 -2.13 -11.98 25.73
CA TRP A 196 -1.45 -11.99 24.43
C TRP A 196 -0.60 -13.25 24.20
N PRO A 197 -0.33 -13.64 22.94
CA PRO A 197 0.57 -14.75 22.67
C PRO A 197 1.92 -14.54 23.37
N ALA A 198 2.35 -15.54 24.14
CA ALA A 198 3.63 -15.49 24.85
C ALA A 198 4.78 -15.20 23.89
N MET A 199 5.66 -14.27 24.28
CA MET A 199 6.96 -14.09 23.66
C MET A 199 7.85 -15.28 24.03
N ARG A 200 8.56 -15.84 23.05
CA ARG A 200 9.47 -16.98 23.24
C ARG A 200 10.71 -16.82 22.36
N PHE A 201 11.84 -17.24 22.89
CA PHE A 201 13.12 -17.30 22.18
C PHE A 201 13.71 -18.71 22.20
N ASP A 202 14.61 -18.97 21.27
CA ASP A 202 15.38 -20.21 21.14
C ASP A 202 16.43 -20.39 22.25
N ARG A 203 16.86 -19.28 22.86
CA ARG A 203 17.87 -19.21 23.93
C ARG A 203 17.61 -17.98 24.83
N PRO A 204 18.34 -17.79 25.94
CA PRO A 204 18.27 -16.56 26.75
C PRO A 204 18.47 -15.29 25.92
N LEU A 205 17.96 -14.15 26.41
CA LEU A 205 18.11 -12.88 25.71
C LEU A 205 19.58 -12.51 25.52
N GLY A 206 19.91 -12.20 24.27
CA GLY A 206 21.25 -11.86 23.82
C GLY A 206 21.25 -11.65 22.32
N VAL A 207 22.21 -10.88 21.81
CA VAL A 207 22.32 -10.59 20.37
C VAL A 207 22.32 -11.89 19.56
N GLY A 208 21.47 -11.95 18.54
CA GLY A 208 21.28 -13.12 17.68
C GLY A 208 20.29 -14.17 18.19
N ALA A 209 19.74 -14.06 19.40
CA ALA A 209 18.65 -14.91 19.87
C ALA A 209 17.42 -14.75 18.96
N ARG A 210 16.82 -15.86 18.53
CA ARG A 210 15.70 -15.88 17.58
C ARG A 210 14.41 -16.20 18.30
N GLY A 211 13.36 -15.44 18.02
CA GLY A 211 12.10 -15.58 18.74
C GLY A 211 10.93 -14.92 18.04
N GLY A 212 9.89 -14.68 18.83
CA GLY A 212 8.69 -14.03 18.35
C GLY A 212 7.49 -14.26 19.25
N HIS A 213 6.35 -13.76 18.80
CA HIS A 213 5.05 -13.95 19.43
C HIS A 213 3.96 -14.05 18.36
N GLY A 214 3.02 -14.98 18.53
CA GLY A 214 1.94 -15.17 17.55
C GLY A 214 2.47 -15.45 16.14
N PRO A 215 2.10 -14.66 15.10
CA PRO A 215 2.64 -14.76 13.74
C PRO A 215 3.93 -13.93 13.51
N ILE A 216 4.33 -13.11 14.48
CA ILE A 216 5.47 -12.19 14.38
C ILE A 216 6.75 -12.95 14.73
N ARG A 217 7.80 -12.78 13.91
CA ARG A 217 9.12 -13.40 14.14
C ARG A 217 10.20 -12.35 14.00
N TYR A 218 11.24 -12.48 14.81
CA TYR A 218 12.37 -11.55 14.85
C TYR A 218 13.57 -12.20 15.53
N PHE A 219 14.72 -11.53 15.47
CA PHE A 219 15.88 -11.84 16.30
C PHE A 219 16.33 -10.60 17.06
N VAL A 220 17.03 -10.80 18.18
CA VAL A 220 17.64 -9.71 18.95
C VAL A 220 18.79 -9.11 18.13
N GLU A 221 18.61 -7.89 17.64
CA GLU A 221 19.60 -7.16 16.86
C GLU A 221 20.60 -6.44 17.76
N ALA A 222 20.11 -5.83 18.84
CA ALA A 222 20.93 -5.14 19.83
C ALA A 222 20.34 -5.37 21.23
N TYR A 223 21.21 -5.47 22.22
CA TYR A 223 20.83 -5.66 23.61
C TYR A 223 21.89 -5.04 24.53
N GLU A 224 21.45 -4.15 25.40
CA GLU A 224 22.22 -3.55 26.48
C GLU A 224 21.47 -3.81 27.79
N PRO A 225 21.97 -4.72 28.65
CA PRO A 225 21.29 -5.12 29.88
C PRO A 225 20.88 -3.92 30.74
N GLY A 226 19.67 -3.97 31.27
CA GLY A 226 19.06 -2.95 32.10
C GLY A 226 18.62 -1.68 31.37
N ARG A 227 18.94 -1.53 30.08
CA ARG A 227 18.74 -0.27 29.35
C ARG A 227 17.96 -0.42 28.05
N GLN A 228 18.29 -1.39 27.19
CA GLN A 228 17.69 -1.44 25.87
C GLN A 228 17.68 -2.85 25.28
N ILE A 229 16.61 -3.19 24.58
CA ILE A 229 16.57 -4.34 23.67
C ILE A 229 15.90 -3.97 22.35
N ARG A 230 16.48 -4.41 21.23
CA ARG A 230 15.96 -4.19 19.88
C ARG A 230 15.85 -5.50 19.12
N PHE A 231 14.70 -5.70 18.47
CA PHE A 231 14.37 -6.87 17.67
C PHE A 231 14.24 -6.50 16.19
N ARG A 232 14.89 -7.24 15.30
CA ARG A 232 14.77 -7.11 13.84
C ARG A 232 13.74 -8.08 13.30
N PHE A 233 12.73 -7.58 12.59
CA PHE A 233 11.68 -8.41 11.99
C PHE A 233 12.24 -9.39 10.96
N THR A 234 11.72 -10.62 10.99
CA THR A 234 11.92 -11.65 9.95
C THR A 234 10.58 -12.16 9.40
N ALA A 235 9.48 -11.97 10.13
CA ALA A 235 8.13 -12.16 9.65
C ALA A 235 7.17 -11.21 10.39
N PRO A 236 6.07 -10.76 9.74
CA PRO A 236 5.51 -11.22 8.47
C PRO A 236 6.19 -10.63 7.22
N ARG A 237 5.96 -11.25 6.05
CA ARG A 237 6.48 -10.75 4.77
C ARG A 237 6.04 -9.31 4.54
N GLY A 238 7.00 -8.47 4.14
CA GLY A 238 6.77 -7.06 3.87
C GLY A 238 6.90 -6.17 5.10
N PHE A 239 7.29 -6.69 6.26
CA PHE A 239 7.76 -5.88 7.40
C PHE A 239 9.28 -5.89 7.36
N ASP A 240 9.89 -4.72 7.21
CA ASP A 240 11.35 -4.55 7.23
C ASP A 240 11.74 -3.41 8.17
N GLY A 241 12.29 -3.77 9.33
CA GLY A 241 12.66 -2.81 10.36
C GLY A 241 12.76 -3.47 11.72
N THR A 242 12.71 -2.64 12.75
CA THR A 242 12.95 -3.05 14.13
C THR A 242 11.84 -2.60 15.06
N HIS A 243 11.69 -3.31 16.16
CA HIS A 243 10.96 -2.80 17.31
C HIS A 243 11.68 -3.18 18.60
N GLY A 244 11.45 -2.46 19.69
CA GLY A 244 12.19 -2.70 20.91
C GLY A 244 11.76 -1.80 22.06
N PHE A 245 12.33 -2.07 23.23
CA PHE A 245 12.15 -1.27 24.43
C PHE A 245 13.46 -0.58 24.80
N ASP A 246 13.35 0.63 25.33
CA ASP A 246 14.45 1.36 25.95
C ASP A 246 13.98 2.02 27.26
N LEU A 247 14.93 2.12 28.19
CA LEU A 247 14.79 2.76 29.49
C LEU A 247 15.75 3.94 29.57
N GLU A 248 15.23 5.06 30.02
CA GLU A 248 15.97 6.31 30.21
C GLU A 248 15.64 6.88 31.60
N GLU A 249 16.65 7.11 32.43
CA GLU A 249 16.46 7.82 33.70
C GLU A 249 16.22 9.30 33.42
N VAL A 250 15.07 9.83 33.87
CA VAL A 250 14.68 11.23 33.64
C VAL A 250 15.09 12.09 34.83
N SER A 251 14.91 11.56 36.04
CA SER A 251 15.35 12.14 37.30
C SER A 251 15.45 11.03 38.35
N SER A 252 16.03 11.35 39.52
CA SER A 252 16.16 10.38 40.61
C SER A 252 14.83 9.71 40.96
N GLY A 253 14.74 8.40 40.74
CA GLY A 253 13.55 7.59 41.00
C GLY A 253 12.44 7.65 39.94
N VAL A 254 12.70 8.28 38.79
CA VAL A 254 11.76 8.36 37.65
C VAL A 254 12.44 7.90 36.38
N VAL A 255 11.90 6.83 35.78
CA VAL A 255 12.39 6.27 34.52
C VAL A 255 11.34 6.37 33.43
N ARG A 256 11.78 6.65 32.20
CA ARG A 256 10.95 6.59 30.99
C ARG A 256 11.13 5.22 30.36
N LEU A 257 10.07 4.42 30.34
CA LEU A 257 10.00 3.20 29.54
C LEU A 257 9.37 3.54 28.19
N ARG A 258 10.10 3.30 27.11
CA ARG A 258 9.66 3.59 25.75
C ARG A 258 9.73 2.32 24.91
N HIS A 259 8.68 2.10 24.12
CA HIS A 259 8.67 1.13 23.03
C HIS A 259 8.69 1.87 21.70
N VAL A 260 9.65 1.53 20.85
CA VAL A 260 9.79 2.11 19.50
C VAL A 260 9.64 1.00 18.47
N LEU A 261 8.74 1.19 17.52
CA LEU A 261 8.66 0.41 16.28
C LEU A 261 8.96 1.32 15.10
N GLU A 262 10.00 0.98 14.35
CA GLU A 262 10.46 1.69 13.16
C GLU A 262 10.66 0.69 12.02
N MET A 263 9.84 0.78 10.98
CA MET A 263 9.90 -0.13 9.85
C MET A 263 9.41 0.49 8.55
N ARG A 264 9.75 -0.17 7.44
CA ARG A 264 9.13 0.01 6.13
C ARG A 264 8.17 -1.14 5.89
N VAL A 265 6.97 -0.82 5.40
CA VAL A 265 6.00 -1.83 4.97
C VAL A 265 5.83 -1.85 3.46
N ALA A 266 5.88 -3.06 2.89
CA ALA A 266 5.83 -3.29 1.44
C ALA A 266 4.78 -4.36 1.07
N GLY A 267 4.29 -4.31 -0.18
CA GLY A 267 3.33 -5.29 -0.67
C GLY A 267 2.00 -5.26 0.10
N VAL A 268 1.54 -6.43 0.56
CA VAL A 268 0.30 -6.58 1.35
C VAL A 268 0.40 -5.98 2.75
N ALA A 269 1.62 -5.81 3.28
CA ALA A 269 1.85 -5.22 4.59
C ALA A 269 1.33 -3.78 4.71
N ARG A 270 1.26 -3.05 3.57
CA ARG A 270 0.71 -1.70 3.48
C ARG A 270 -0.77 -1.61 3.86
N LEU A 271 -1.52 -2.70 3.70
CA LEU A 271 -2.92 -2.79 4.10
C LEU A 271 -3.07 -3.46 5.46
N SER A 272 -2.35 -4.56 5.70
CA SER A 272 -2.49 -5.29 6.95
C SER A 272 -1.98 -4.50 8.16
N TRP A 273 -1.00 -3.61 7.99
CA TRP A 273 -0.54 -2.73 9.06
C TRP A 273 -1.64 -1.81 9.59
N PRO A 274 -2.19 -0.85 8.82
CA PRO A 274 -3.17 0.11 9.33
C PRO A 274 -4.50 -0.53 9.73
N LEU A 275 -4.85 -1.70 9.16
CA LEU A 275 -6.14 -2.34 9.42
C LEU A 275 -6.10 -3.35 10.57
N VAL A 276 -4.97 -4.01 10.81
CA VAL A 276 -4.88 -5.13 11.76
C VAL A 276 -3.72 -4.98 12.72
N PHE A 277 -2.48 -4.98 12.22
CA PHE A 277 -1.30 -5.10 13.08
C PHE A 277 -1.10 -3.88 13.95
N ARG A 278 -1.35 -2.66 13.46
CA ARG A 278 -1.24 -1.43 14.27
C ARG A 278 -2.11 -1.52 15.52
N TRP A 279 -3.40 -1.81 15.36
CA TRP A 279 -4.35 -1.83 16.47
C TRP A 279 -4.05 -2.91 17.51
N LEU A 280 -3.64 -4.10 17.06
CA LEU A 280 -3.25 -5.19 17.95
C LEU A 280 -1.92 -4.90 18.64
N HIS A 281 -0.97 -4.31 17.93
CA HIS A 281 0.32 -3.89 18.46
C HIS A 281 0.14 -2.81 19.52
N ASP A 282 -0.56 -1.73 19.21
CA ASP A 282 -0.82 -0.61 20.12
C ASP A 282 -1.49 -1.13 21.41
N ALA A 283 -2.51 -1.99 21.30
CA ALA A 283 -3.18 -2.57 22.47
C ALA A 283 -2.26 -3.49 23.30
N LEU A 284 -1.39 -4.27 22.66
CA LEU A 284 -0.42 -5.13 23.35
C LEU A 284 0.60 -4.29 24.11
N ILE A 285 1.15 -3.26 23.48
CA ILE A 285 2.17 -2.41 24.08
C ILE A 285 1.58 -1.58 25.22
N GLU A 286 0.37 -1.06 25.08
CA GLU A 286 -0.34 -0.37 26.17
C GLU A 286 -0.62 -1.31 27.35
N ASP A 287 -1.03 -2.56 27.11
CA ASP A 287 -1.18 -3.56 28.18
C ASP A 287 0.16 -3.87 28.88
N ALA A 288 1.28 -3.89 28.13
CA ALA A 288 2.61 -4.09 28.71
C ALA A 288 3.04 -2.88 29.57
N LEU A 289 2.77 -1.67 29.10
CA LEU A 289 3.07 -0.43 29.84
C LEU A 289 2.21 -0.29 31.10
N ASP A 290 0.93 -0.67 31.06
CA ASP A 290 0.07 -0.73 32.26
C ASP A 290 0.66 -1.72 33.29
N ARG A 291 1.23 -2.86 32.86
CA ARG A 291 1.92 -3.79 33.77
C ARG A 291 3.18 -3.19 34.38
N ALA A 292 3.95 -2.45 33.59
CA ALA A 292 5.13 -1.75 34.08
C ALA A 292 4.77 -0.67 35.12
N GLU A 293 3.67 0.08 34.92
CA GLU A 293 3.16 1.05 35.90
C GLU A 293 2.67 0.40 37.19
N ASN A 294 2.05 -0.77 37.09
CA ASN A 294 1.59 -1.54 38.25
C ASN A 294 2.72 -2.32 38.95
N PHE A 295 3.93 -2.34 38.40
CA PHE A 295 5.05 -3.06 38.99
C PHE A 295 5.43 -2.44 40.34
N GLY A 296 5.42 -3.26 41.40
CA GLY A 296 5.70 -2.81 42.76
C GLY A 296 4.53 -2.11 43.49
N GLN A 297 3.36 -2.01 42.85
CA GLN A 297 2.15 -1.49 43.50
C GLN A 297 1.42 -2.62 44.27
N PRO A 298 0.88 -2.35 45.48
CA PRO A 298 0.17 -3.36 46.28
C PRO A 298 -1.14 -3.82 45.64
N SER A 299 -1.75 -2.97 44.80
CA SER A 299 -2.93 -3.28 43.99
C SER A 299 -2.79 -2.67 42.59
N PRO A 300 -3.28 -3.32 41.52
CA PRO A 300 -3.21 -2.77 40.17
C PRO A 300 -4.04 -1.48 40.10
N ILE A 301 -3.37 -0.38 39.79
CA ILE A 301 -3.96 0.96 39.67
C ILE A 301 -4.66 1.10 38.32
N LYS A 302 -4.19 0.38 37.29
CA LYS A 302 -4.65 0.62 35.91
C LYS A 302 -4.70 -0.67 35.10
N GLN A 303 -5.86 -0.93 34.50
CA GLN A 303 -6.04 -1.96 33.50
C GLN A 303 -6.96 -1.43 32.41
N ARG A 304 -6.44 -1.27 31.20
CA ARG A 304 -7.24 -0.72 30.11
C ARG A 304 -8.14 -1.78 29.45
N GLU A 305 -9.37 -1.36 29.16
CA GLU A 305 -10.27 -2.09 28.27
C GLU A 305 -9.88 -1.89 26.81
N TRP A 306 -10.03 -2.94 26.01
CA TRP A 306 -9.73 -2.85 24.58
C TRP A 306 -10.86 -2.18 23.83
N SER A 307 -10.49 -1.44 22.77
CA SER A 307 -11.49 -0.91 21.85
C SER A 307 -12.29 -2.06 21.20
N TRP A 308 -13.53 -1.75 20.83
CA TRP A 308 -14.41 -2.70 20.13
C TRP A 308 -13.73 -3.30 18.89
N TRP A 309 -12.88 -2.52 18.20
CA TRP A 309 -12.13 -2.96 17.03
C TRP A 309 -11.08 -4.03 17.36
N VAL A 310 -10.31 -3.83 18.43
CA VAL A 310 -9.34 -4.82 18.92
C VAL A 310 -10.04 -6.10 19.34
N CYS A 311 -11.17 -6.00 20.04
CA CYS A 311 -12.00 -7.15 20.41
C CYS A 311 -12.48 -7.93 19.19
N LEU A 312 -12.98 -7.24 18.15
CA LEU A 312 -13.42 -7.84 16.90
C LEU A 312 -12.26 -8.55 16.18
N LEU A 313 -11.14 -7.88 15.98
CA LEU A 313 -9.95 -8.45 15.30
C LEU A 313 -9.49 -9.74 15.98
N ARG A 314 -9.46 -9.75 17.31
CA ARG A 314 -9.07 -10.94 18.10
C ARG A 314 -10.06 -12.09 17.93
N ARG A 315 -11.37 -11.81 17.92
CA ARG A 315 -12.41 -12.83 17.68
C ARG A 315 -12.27 -13.46 16.29
N VAL A 316 -12.06 -12.64 15.26
CA VAL A 316 -11.85 -13.12 13.88
C VAL A 316 -10.59 -13.99 13.78
N LEU A 317 -9.47 -13.55 14.35
CA LEU A 317 -8.22 -14.33 14.34
C LEU A 317 -8.35 -15.67 15.09
N SER A 318 -9.07 -15.68 16.22
CA SER A 318 -9.37 -16.90 16.96
C SER A 318 -10.21 -17.88 16.12
N TYR A 319 -11.26 -17.38 15.46
CA TYR A 319 -12.10 -18.16 14.56
C TYR A 319 -11.30 -18.77 13.40
N LEU A 320 -10.49 -17.97 12.70
CA LEU A 320 -9.64 -18.44 11.60
C LEU A 320 -8.64 -19.51 12.05
N LYS A 321 -8.06 -19.36 13.25
CA LYS A 321 -7.15 -20.35 13.83
C LYS A 321 -7.88 -21.67 14.15
N SER A 322 -9.11 -21.60 14.65
CA SER A 322 -9.95 -22.77 14.92
C SER A 322 -10.35 -23.50 13.63
N ALA A 323 -10.83 -22.77 12.61
CA ALA A 323 -11.19 -23.30 11.31
C ALA A 323 -10.03 -24.00 10.58
N ARG A 324 -8.81 -23.44 10.71
CA ARG A 324 -7.61 -24.07 10.13
C ARG A 324 -7.24 -25.37 10.84
N LYS A 325 -7.42 -25.46 12.17
CA LYS A 325 -7.19 -26.69 12.93
C LYS A 325 -8.22 -27.78 12.62
N SER A 326 -9.50 -27.42 12.43
CA SER A 326 -10.54 -28.38 12.06
C SER A 326 -10.41 -28.89 10.63
N GLY A 327 -10.00 -28.03 9.68
CA GLY A 327 -9.68 -28.44 8.31
C GLY A 327 -8.48 -29.39 8.22
N ALA A 328 -7.41 -29.12 8.99
CA ALA A 328 -6.23 -29.99 9.05
C ALA A 328 -6.50 -31.36 9.70
N ARG A 329 -7.47 -31.45 10.63
CA ARG A 329 -7.91 -32.73 11.20
C ARG A 329 -8.72 -33.58 10.21
N ARG A 330 -9.51 -32.96 9.32
CA ARG A 330 -10.28 -33.69 8.30
C ARG A 330 -9.42 -34.27 7.18
N SER A 331 -8.27 -33.66 6.86
CA SER A 331 -7.32 -34.19 5.88
C SER A 331 -6.39 -35.28 6.41
N ALA A 332 -6.42 -35.56 7.73
CA ALA A 332 -5.54 -36.52 8.40
C ALA A 332 -6.28 -37.82 8.82
N SER A 333 -7.44 -38.13 8.25
CA SER A 333 -8.07 -39.45 8.43
C SER A 333 -7.20 -40.51 7.75
N PRO A 334 -6.81 -41.60 8.41
CA PRO A 334 -6.07 -42.67 7.78
C PRO A 334 -6.94 -43.31 6.69
N ARG A 335 -6.37 -43.53 5.51
CA ARG A 335 -6.89 -44.58 4.62
C ARG A 335 -6.74 -45.89 5.40
N SER A 336 -7.86 -46.45 5.84
CA SER A 336 -7.93 -47.81 6.37
C SER A 336 -7.34 -48.76 5.33
N GLY A 337 -6.34 -49.51 5.74
CA GLY A 337 -5.73 -50.57 4.94
C GLY A 337 -6.62 -51.82 4.91
N VAL A 338 -6.48 -52.51 3.78
CA VAL A 338 -6.83 -53.91 3.45
C VAL A 338 -8.31 -54.27 3.50
#